data_AF-A0A1M6PBY8-F1
#
_entry.id   AF-A0A1M6PBY8-F1
#
_cell.length_a   1.000
_cell.length_b   1.000
_cell.length_c   1.000
_cell.angle_alpha   90.00
_cell.angle_beta   90.00
_cell.angle_gamma   90.00
#
_symmetry.space_group_name_H-M   'P 1'
#
loop_
_entity.id
_entity.type
_entity.pdbx_description
1 polymer ?
#
loop_
_entity_poly.entity_id
_entity_poly.type
_entity_poly.pdbx_seq_one_letter_code
_entity_poly.pdbx_strand_id
1 'polypeptide(L)'
;MEELMKNIDQLLGYDPFKLVLSNKSNKDFEFNKIVFNLKIDRESRKYFQIEKYTDKQVFHENIDIAQLQEKLVEYFFNSYKQLDLWSEEYTATLKISKKGKVFLSKKKNQNVVKHDFSHNKEKNYILKEGMLIEPFIDLGIFTKEGKIVKSKYDKYKQINRFVEIIDDEIKKGDYKELTILDFGCGKSYLTFILYYYFVEIKIA
;
A
#
# COMPACT_ATOMS: atom_id res chain seq x y z
N MET A 1 -9.99 33.48 -1.92
CA MET A 1 -9.93 32.60 -3.11
C MET A 1 -8.54 32.64 -3.73
N GLU A 2 -8.03 33.82 -4.10
CA GLU A 2 -6.68 33.98 -4.67
C GLU A 2 -5.55 33.43 -3.80
N GLU A 3 -5.56 33.73 -2.49
CA GLU A 3 -4.55 33.20 -1.56
C GLU A 3 -4.54 31.67 -1.51
N LEU A 4 -5.72 31.05 -1.61
CA LEU A 4 -5.84 29.59 -1.58
C LEU A 4 -5.34 28.96 -2.88
N MET A 5 -5.69 29.55 -4.03
CA MET A 5 -5.14 29.12 -5.33
C MET A 5 -3.63 29.21 -5.36
N LYS A 6 -3.06 30.34 -4.91
CA LYS A 6 -1.60 30.51 -4.83
C LYS A 6 -0.92 29.45 -3.95
N ASN A 7 -1.53 29.10 -2.83
CA ASN A 7 -1.03 28.04 -1.96
C ASN A 7 -1.12 26.66 -2.62
N ILE A 8 -2.21 26.36 -3.33
CA ILE A 8 -2.36 25.11 -4.10
C ILE A 8 -1.30 25.03 -5.20
N ASP A 9 -1.10 26.10 -5.96
CA ASP A 9 -0.11 26.14 -7.04
C ASP A 9 1.31 25.93 -6.51
N GLN A 10 1.66 26.60 -5.41
CA GLN A 10 2.93 26.39 -4.73
C GLN A 10 3.10 24.94 -4.27
N LEU A 11 2.03 24.31 -3.78
CA LEU A 11 2.04 22.94 -3.30
C LEU A 11 2.19 21.92 -4.43
N LEU A 12 1.52 22.14 -5.56
CA LEU A 12 1.63 21.29 -6.74
C LEU A 12 3.02 21.36 -7.37
N GLY A 13 3.72 22.49 -7.25
CA GLY A 13 5.11 22.65 -7.69
C GLY A 13 6.14 21.77 -6.96
N TYR A 14 5.75 20.99 -5.94
CA TYR A 14 6.61 20.00 -5.29
C TYR A 14 6.49 18.59 -5.88
N ASP A 15 5.85 18.44 -7.04
CA ASP A 15 5.65 17.15 -7.73
C ASP A 15 5.07 16.06 -6.80
N PRO A 16 3.86 16.28 -6.26
CA PRO A 16 3.26 15.36 -5.32
C PRO A 16 2.95 14.01 -5.98
N PHE A 17 3.34 12.93 -5.30
CA PHE A 17 2.93 11.58 -5.70
C PHE A 17 1.60 11.17 -5.05
N LYS A 18 1.16 11.87 -4.00
CA LYS A 18 -0.12 11.62 -3.34
C LYS A 18 -0.74 12.90 -2.79
N LEU A 19 -2.05 13.04 -2.97
CA LEU A 19 -2.86 14.10 -2.38
C LEU A 19 -4.11 13.51 -1.71
N VAL A 20 -4.55 14.08 -0.61
CA VAL A 20 -5.75 13.65 0.12
C VAL A 20 -6.60 14.86 0.47
N LEU A 21 -7.84 14.85 0.00
CA LEU A 21 -8.88 15.78 0.42
C LEU A 21 -9.71 15.14 1.54
N SER A 22 -9.83 15.83 2.67
CA SER A 22 -10.53 15.33 3.84
C SER A 22 -11.16 16.46 4.66
N ASN A 23 -11.82 16.10 5.77
CA ASN A 23 -12.52 17.05 6.64
C ASN A 23 -13.61 17.81 5.88
N LYS A 24 -14.71 17.12 5.54
CA LYS A 24 -15.80 17.66 4.74
C LYS A 24 -16.31 19.01 5.27
N SER A 25 -16.42 20.00 4.38
CA SER A 25 -17.15 21.25 4.65
C SER A 25 -18.64 21.08 4.43
N ASN A 26 -19.02 20.38 3.36
CA ASN A 26 -20.39 20.08 2.99
C ASN A 26 -20.76 18.66 3.44
N LYS A 27 -21.73 18.55 4.36
CA LYS A 27 -22.17 17.24 4.88
C LYS A 27 -22.92 16.42 3.83
N ASP A 28 -23.57 17.09 2.89
CA ASP A 28 -24.40 16.47 1.85
C ASP A 28 -23.58 16.03 0.63
N PHE A 29 -22.30 16.40 0.56
CA PHE A 29 -21.40 15.90 -0.48
C PHE A 29 -21.21 14.39 -0.31
N GLU A 30 -21.31 13.59 -1.37
CA GLU A 30 -21.36 12.13 -1.25
C GLU A 30 -20.04 11.49 -0.78
N PHE A 31 -18.88 12.07 -1.13
CA PHE A 31 -17.58 11.47 -0.86
C PHE A 31 -16.97 11.97 0.46
N ASN A 32 -16.66 11.06 1.37
CA ASN A 32 -16.03 11.35 2.66
C ASN A 32 -14.57 11.78 2.56
N LYS A 33 -13.88 11.25 1.55
CA LYS A 33 -12.46 11.49 1.30
C LYS A 33 -12.20 11.27 -0.19
N ILE A 34 -11.33 12.08 -0.76
CA ILE A 34 -10.81 11.86 -2.11
C ILE A 34 -9.30 11.74 -2.03
N VAL A 35 -8.73 10.72 -2.67
CA VAL A 35 -7.28 10.48 -2.71
C VAL A 35 -6.83 10.48 -4.15
N PHE A 36 -5.78 11.22 -4.45
CA PHE A 36 -5.08 11.21 -5.73
C PHE A 36 -3.76 10.47 -5.53
N ASN A 37 -3.52 9.42 -6.31
CA ASN A 37 -2.23 8.71 -6.30
C ASN A 37 -1.62 8.77 -7.69
N LEU A 38 -0.35 9.18 -7.78
CA LEU A 38 0.41 9.16 -9.02
C LEU A 38 0.74 7.70 -9.37
N LYS A 39 0.39 7.28 -10.58
CA LYS A 39 0.57 5.94 -11.12
C LYS A 39 1.26 6.00 -12.47
N ILE A 40 1.81 4.86 -12.88
CA ILE A 40 2.44 4.69 -14.18
C ILE A 40 1.73 3.54 -14.91
N ASP A 41 1.32 3.77 -16.15
CA ASP A 41 0.71 2.74 -17.00
C ASP A 41 1.76 1.80 -17.62
N ARG A 42 1.31 0.83 -18.42
CA ARG A 42 2.21 -0.12 -19.09
C ARG A 42 3.13 0.53 -20.13
N GLU A 43 2.79 1.72 -20.60
CA GLU A 43 3.56 2.50 -21.58
C GLU A 43 4.45 3.55 -20.90
N SER A 44 4.66 3.43 -19.58
CA SER A 44 5.46 4.36 -18.77
C SER A 44 4.90 5.79 -18.70
N ARG A 45 3.62 5.99 -19.03
CA ARG A 45 2.96 7.29 -18.87
C ARG A 45 2.47 7.46 -17.45
N LYS A 46 2.78 8.62 -16.87
CA LYS A 46 2.32 9.00 -15.54
C LYS A 46 0.90 9.58 -15.62
N TYR A 47 0.07 9.22 -14.66
CA TYR A 47 -1.30 9.72 -14.53
C TYR A 47 -1.72 9.69 -13.05
N PHE A 48 -2.77 10.42 -12.67
CA PHE A 48 -3.32 10.30 -11.32
C PHE A 48 -4.54 9.39 -11.32
N GLN A 49 -4.53 8.41 -10.42
CA GLN A 49 -5.72 7.67 -10.04
C GLN A 49 -6.40 8.35 -8.85
N ILE A 50 -7.62 8.81 -9.07
CA ILE A 50 -8.51 9.39 -8.07
C ILE A 50 -9.35 8.28 -7.45
N GLU A 51 -9.33 8.16 -6.13
CA GLU A 51 -10.15 7.27 -5.33
C GLU A 51 -11.15 8.12 -4.51
N LYS A 52 -12.44 7.98 -4.80
CA LYS A 52 -13.51 8.73 -4.12
C LYS A 52 -14.24 7.78 -3.18
N TYR A 53 -14.10 8.02 -1.87
CA TYR A 53 -14.59 7.13 -0.82
C TYR A 53 -15.97 7.59 -0.34
N THR A 54 -16.97 6.73 -0.40
CA THR A 54 -18.22 6.86 0.35
C THR A 54 -18.12 6.07 1.66
N ASP A 55 -19.23 5.86 2.35
CA ASP A 55 -19.26 4.98 3.54
C ASP A 55 -19.06 3.50 3.19
N LYS A 56 -19.46 3.09 1.98
CA LYS A 56 -19.54 1.66 1.59
C LYS A 56 -18.72 1.31 0.36
N GLN A 57 -18.40 2.29 -0.48
CA GLN A 57 -17.82 2.06 -1.80
C GLN A 57 -16.66 3.02 -2.06
N VAL A 58 -15.80 2.62 -2.99
CA VAL A 58 -14.72 3.45 -3.52
C VAL A 58 -14.86 3.49 -5.03
N PHE A 59 -14.95 4.70 -5.58
CA PHE A 59 -15.00 4.93 -7.01
C PHE A 59 -13.61 5.33 -7.51
N HIS A 60 -13.25 4.85 -8.70
CA HIS A 60 -11.94 5.09 -9.31
C HIS A 60 -12.09 5.87 -10.61
N GLU A 61 -11.24 6.87 -10.80
CA GLU A 61 -11.14 7.68 -12.03
C GLU A 61 -9.66 7.92 -12.32
N ASN A 62 -9.25 7.82 -13.58
CA ASN A 62 -7.88 8.14 -14.00
C ASN A 62 -7.89 9.47 -14.75
N ILE A 63 -6.97 10.37 -14.41
CA ILE A 63 -6.82 11.67 -15.04
C ILE A 63 -5.38 11.89 -15.49
N ASP A 64 -5.20 12.69 -16.54
CA ASP A 64 -3.87 13.14 -16.94
C ASP A 64 -3.25 14.05 -15.86
N ILE A 65 -1.92 14.13 -15.81
CA ILE A 65 -1.22 15.05 -14.89
C ILE A 65 -1.66 16.50 -15.13
N ALA A 66 -1.89 16.90 -16.38
CA ALA A 66 -2.34 18.24 -16.73
C ALA A 66 -3.70 18.61 -16.11
N GLN A 67 -4.52 17.61 -15.77
CA GLN A 67 -5.86 17.81 -15.19
C GLN A 67 -5.84 17.86 -13.66
N LEU A 68 -4.69 17.61 -13.01
CA LEU A 68 -4.60 17.51 -11.55
C LEU A 68 -5.08 18.77 -10.85
N GLN A 69 -4.58 19.93 -11.27
CA GLN A 69 -4.90 21.20 -10.63
C GLN A 69 -6.40 21.50 -10.73
N GLU A 70 -6.97 21.38 -11.94
CA GLU A 70 -8.40 21.58 -12.19
C GLU A 70 -9.26 20.67 -11.30
N LYS A 71 -8.98 19.36 -11.30
CA LYS A 71 -9.74 18.38 -10.51
C LYS A 71 -9.58 18.56 -9.00
N LEU A 72 -8.38 18.94 -8.55
CA LEU A 72 -8.13 19.21 -7.14
C LEU A 72 -8.95 20.41 -6.66
N VAL A 73 -8.96 21.48 -7.46
CA VAL A 73 -9.73 22.70 -7.22
C VAL A 73 -11.23 22.40 -7.22
N GLU A 74 -11.72 21.69 -8.24
CA GLU A 74 -13.13 21.26 -8.37
C GLU A 74 -13.62 20.58 -7.08
N TYR A 75 -12.85 19.61 -6.56
CA TYR A 75 -13.24 18.90 -5.35
C TYR A 75 -12.99 19.67 -4.06
N PHE A 76 -11.93 20.49 -3.97
CA PHE A 76 -11.53 21.07 -2.69
C PHE A 76 -12.42 22.23 -2.25
N PHE A 77 -12.71 23.19 -3.13
CA PHE A 77 -13.20 24.52 -2.73
C PHE A 77 -14.54 24.50 -1.96
N ASN A 78 -15.43 23.57 -2.27
CA ASN A 78 -16.76 23.52 -1.67
C ASN A 78 -17.03 22.28 -0.82
N SER A 79 -16.18 21.25 -0.94
CA SER A 79 -16.46 19.95 -0.32
C SER A 79 -15.56 19.62 0.86
N TYR A 80 -14.36 20.22 0.98
CA TYR A 80 -13.37 19.86 1.99
C TYR A 80 -12.71 21.06 2.66
N LYS A 81 -12.12 20.83 3.83
CA LYS A 81 -11.37 21.83 4.61
C LYS A 81 -9.91 21.46 4.82
N GLN A 82 -9.48 20.31 4.34
CA GLN A 82 -8.10 19.85 4.49
C GLN A 82 -7.59 19.19 3.21
N LEU A 83 -6.41 19.63 2.78
CA LEU A 83 -5.62 19.02 1.72
C LEU A 83 -4.28 18.59 2.34
N ASP A 84 -4.00 17.30 2.30
CA ASP A 84 -2.70 16.75 2.64
C ASP A 84 -1.97 16.32 1.36
N LEU A 85 -0.66 16.54 1.34
CA LEU A 85 0.19 16.31 0.17
C LEU A 85 1.48 15.61 0.59
N TRP A 86 1.89 14.64 -0.22
CA TRP A 86 3.16 13.94 -0.11
C TRP A 86 3.94 14.05 -1.41
N SER A 87 5.17 14.51 -1.32
CA SER A 87 6.19 14.43 -2.35
C SER A 87 7.45 13.75 -1.80
N GLU A 88 8.43 13.52 -2.67
CA GLU A 88 9.67 12.83 -2.30
C GLU A 88 10.41 13.56 -1.16
N GLU A 89 10.46 14.89 -1.24
CA GLU A 89 11.19 15.74 -0.30
C GLU A 89 10.33 16.33 0.82
N TYR A 90 9.03 16.53 0.60
CA TYR A 90 8.18 17.25 1.54
C TYR A 90 6.85 16.55 1.80
N THR A 91 6.33 16.81 2.99
CA THR A 91 4.92 16.62 3.31
C THR A 91 4.33 17.98 3.66
N ALA A 92 3.11 18.23 3.21
CA ALA A 92 2.44 19.48 3.48
C ALA A 92 0.95 19.25 3.77
N THR A 93 0.41 20.13 4.60
CA THR A 93 -1.00 20.13 4.98
C THR A 93 -1.52 21.55 4.89
N LEU A 94 -2.57 21.73 4.10
CA LEU A 94 -3.36 22.94 4.01
C LEU A 94 -4.70 22.71 4.73
N LYS A 95 -5.05 23.60 5.67
CA LYS A 95 -6.33 23.56 6.41
C LYS A 95 -7.07 24.88 6.32
N ILE A 96 -8.39 24.81 6.20
CA ILE A 96 -9.29 25.96 6.25
C ILE A 96 -10.09 25.89 7.56
N SER A 97 -9.97 26.93 8.39
CA SER A 97 -10.76 27.04 9.62
C SER A 97 -12.25 27.27 9.35
N LYS A 98 -13.10 27.11 10.37
CA LYS A 98 -14.52 27.47 10.28
C LYS A 98 -14.76 28.95 9.91
N LYS A 99 -13.81 29.83 10.22
CA LYS A 99 -13.86 31.27 9.90
C LYS A 99 -13.18 31.63 8.57
N GLY A 100 -12.78 30.65 7.76
CA GLY A 100 -12.14 30.87 6.46
C GLY A 100 -10.64 31.14 6.48
N LYS A 101 -10.01 31.26 7.66
CA LYS A 101 -8.55 31.39 7.78
C LYS A 101 -7.84 30.14 7.26
N VAL A 102 -6.87 30.33 6.37
CA VAL A 102 -6.04 29.28 5.77
C VAL A 102 -4.78 29.06 6.63
N PHE A 103 -4.42 27.80 6.84
CA PHE A 103 -3.21 27.39 7.53
C PHE A 103 -2.43 26.42 6.65
N LEU A 104 -1.16 26.74 6.39
CA LEU A 104 -0.25 25.89 5.64
C LEU A 104 0.86 25.41 6.58
N SER A 105 1.03 24.09 6.65
CA SER A 105 2.15 23.44 7.33
C SER A 105 2.96 22.67 6.30
N LYS A 106 4.28 22.80 6.32
CA LYS A 106 5.21 22.09 5.44
C LYS A 106 6.33 21.50 6.29
N LYS A 107 6.66 20.23 6.07
CA LYS A 107 7.73 19.51 6.74
C LYS A 107 8.62 18.84 5.70
N LYS A 108 9.94 19.03 5.82
CA LYS A 108 10.92 18.28 5.02
C LYS A 108 10.98 16.85 5.53
N ASN A 109 10.97 15.89 4.61
CA ASN A 109 11.07 14.48 4.93
C ASN A 109 12.49 14.19 5.44
N GLN A 110 12.62 13.36 6.49
CA GLN A 110 13.93 13.00 7.05
C GLN A 110 14.74 12.10 6.09
N ASN A 111 14.04 11.31 5.28
CA ASN A 111 14.59 10.48 4.21
C ASN A 111 13.78 10.72 2.93
N VAL A 112 14.41 10.59 1.76
CA VAL A 112 13.72 10.65 0.45
C VAL A 112 12.73 9.50 0.38
N VAL A 113 11.45 9.81 0.25
CA VAL A 113 10.38 8.81 0.14
C VAL A 113 10.24 8.42 -1.32
N LYS A 114 10.68 7.21 -1.68
CA LYS A 114 10.41 6.65 -3.01
C LYS A 114 8.94 6.22 -3.09
N HIS A 115 8.18 6.79 -4.01
CA HIS A 115 6.82 6.33 -4.27
C HIS A 115 6.85 5.10 -5.18
N ASP A 116 6.20 4.03 -4.74
CA ASP A 116 5.97 2.87 -5.59
C ASP A 116 4.77 3.14 -6.52
N PHE A 117 5.08 3.38 -7.79
CA PHE A 117 4.11 3.61 -8.85
C PHE A 117 3.36 2.35 -9.28
N SER A 118 3.74 1.18 -8.77
CA SER A 118 3.14 -0.09 -9.14
C SER A 118 1.64 -0.15 -8.82
N HIS A 119 0.88 -0.76 -9.72
CA HIS A 119 -0.54 -1.06 -9.52
C HIS A 119 -0.78 -2.22 -8.56
N ASN A 120 0.24 -3.06 -8.38
CA ASN A 120 0.15 -4.29 -7.64
C ASN A 120 1.18 -4.22 -6.52
N LYS A 121 0.72 -4.10 -5.28
CA LYS A 121 1.60 -4.35 -4.14
C LYS A 121 2.03 -5.81 -4.26
N GLU A 122 3.25 -6.05 -4.73
CA GLU A 122 3.80 -7.40 -4.70
C GLU A 122 3.80 -7.85 -3.25
N LYS A 123 3.05 -8.92 -2.97
CA LYS A 123 3.02 -9.51 -1.65
C LYS A 123 4.37 -10.17 -1.45
N ASN A 124 5.16 -9.60 -0.54
CA ASN A 124 6.44 -10.19 -0.13
C ASN A 124 6.16 -11.41 0.75
N TYR A 125 5.98 -12.56 0.10
CA TYR A 125 5.89 -13.86 0.75
C TYR A 125 7.27 -14.30 1.28
N ILE A 126 7.29 -15.05 2.39
CA ILE A 126 8.51 -15.65 2.95
C ILE A 126 8.98 -16.80 2.06
N LEU A 127 8.05 -17.66 1.64
CA LEU A 127 8.29 -18.77 0.73
C LEU A 127 7.96 -18.29 -0.69
N LYS A 128 8.96 -17.77 -1.40
CA LYS A 128 8.78 -17.08 -2.70
C LYS A 128 8.81 -18.05 -3.88
N GLU A 129 8.09 -17.70 -4.94
CA GLU A 129 8.24 -18.34 -6.25
C GLU A 129 9.70 -18.23 -6.73
N GLY A 130 10.21 -19.31 -7.33
CA GLY A 130 11.61 -19.45 -7.75
C GLY A 130 12.52 -20.07 -6.68
N MET A 131 12.08 -20.18 -5.43
CA MET A 131 12.81 -20.95 -4.42
C MET A 131 12.65 -22.47 -4.66
N LEU A 132 13.71 -23.23 -4.40
CA LEU A 132 13.66 -24.69 -4.37
C LEU A 132 13.22 -25.15 -2.98
N ILE A 133 11.90 -25.26 -2.80
CA ILE A 133 11.28 -25.69 -1.56
C ILE A 133 10.75 -27.11 -1.79
N GLU A 134 11.51 -28.13 -1.38
CA GLU A 134 11.19 -29.54 -1.63
C GLU A 134 9.77 -29.91 -1.18
N PRO A 135 9.30 -29.52 0.03
CA PRO A 135 7.92 -29.79 0.42
C PRO A 135 6.87 -29.18 -0.53
N PHE A 136 7.14 -28.05 -1.18
CA PHE A 136 6.21 -27.45 -2.13
C PHE A 136 6.19 -28.20 -3.46
N ILE A 137 7.33 -28.73 -3.89
CA ILE A 137 7.44 -29.56 -5.09
C ILE A 137 6.66 -30.86 -4.88
N ASP A 138 6.86 -31.54 -3.74
CA ASP A 138 6.17 -32.80 -3.42
C ASP A 138 4.66 -32.64 -3.26
N LEU A 139 4.21 -31.48 -2.78
CA LEU A 139 2.78 -31.13 -2.71
C LEU A 139 2.19 -30.69 -4.05
N GLY A 140 3.01 -30.58 -5.09
CA GLY A 140 2.64 -30.06 -6.41
C GLY A 140 2.23 -28.59 -6.38
N ILE A 141 2.65 -27.84 -5.36
CA ILE A 141 2.45 -26.39 -5.24
C ILE A 141 3.45 -25.68 -6.15
N PHE A 142 4.70 -26.14 -6.17
CA PHE A 142 5.72 -25.70 -7.10
C PHE A 142 5.96 -26.76 -8.18
N THR A 143 6.38 -26.31 -9.37
CA THR A 143 7.05 -27.17 -10.34
C THR A 143 8.48 -27.45 -9.88
N LYS A 144 9.17 -28.39 -10.54
CA LYS A 144 10.59 -28.68 -10.25
C LYS A 144 11.50 -27.48 -10.45
N GLU A 145 11.07 -26.53 -11.29
CA GLU A 145 11.76 -25.26 -11.57
C GLU A 145 11.38 -24.14 -10.58
N GLY A 146 10.63 -24.46 -9.52
CA GLY A 146 10.23 -23.50 -8.48
C GLY A 146 9.07 -22.57 -8.87
N LYS A 147 8.39 -22.80 -9.99
CA LYS A 147 7.23 -21.99 -10.42
C LYS A 147 5.96 -22.42 -9.71
N ILE A 148 5.07 -21.49 -9.38
CA ILE A 148 3.81 -21.82 -8.73
C ILE A 148 2.88 -22.50 -9.74
N VAL A 149 2.35 -23.67 -9.37
CA VAL A 149 1.26 -24.31 -10.10
C VAL A 149 -0.01 -23.47 -9.91
N LYS A 150 -0.53 -22.88 -10.99
CA LYS A 150 -1.65 -21.92 -10.94
C LYS A 150 -2.88 -22.41 -10.17
N SER A 151 -3.24 -23.70 -10.30
CA SER A 151 -4.37 -24.30 -9.59
C SER A 151 -4.14 -24.50 -8.08
N LYS A 152 -2.90 -24.33 -7.60
CA LYS A 152 -2.50 -24.43 -6.19
C LYS A 152 -2.15 -23.08 -5.56
N TYR A 153 -2.38 -21.98 -6.28
CA TYR A 153 -2.04 -20.63 -5.79
C TYR A 153 -2.74 -20.29 -4.46
N ASP A 154 -3.98 -20.72 -4.26
CA ASP A 154 -4.67 -20.49 -2.98
C ASP A 154 -4.03 -21.26 -1.82
N LYS A 155 -3.57 -22.49 -2.06
CA LYS A 155 -2.84 -23.29 -1.07
C LYS A 155 -1.46 -22.69 -0.77
N TYR A 156 -0.75 -22.22 -1.80
CA TYR A 156 0.50 -21.46 -1.66
C TYR A 156 0.33 -20.24 -0.74
N LYS A 157 -0.71 -19.42 -0.97
CA LYS A 157 -1.03 -18.26 -0.12
C LYS A 157 -1.34 -18.67 1.32
N GLN A 158 -2.14 -19.72 1.51
CA GLN A 158 -2.54 -20.18 2.84
C GLN A 158 -1.33 -20.62 3.66
N ILE A 159 -0.41 -21.36 3.06
CA ILE A 159 0.79 -21.83 3.72
C ILE A 159 1.74 -20.67 4.01
N ASN A 160 1.94 -19.76 3.07
CA ASN A 160 2.74 -18.56 3.33
C ASN A 160 2.18 -17.75 4.50
N ARG A 161 0.85 -17.56 4.55
CA ARG A 161 0.21 -16.87 5.66
C ARG A 161 0.41 -17.58 6.99
N PHE A 162 0.40 -18.91 7.00
CA PHE A 162 0.73 -19.70 8.19
C PHE A 162 2.17 -19.42 8.65
N VAL A 163 3.15 -19.44 7.75
CA VAL A 163 4.56 -19.15 8.09
C VAL A 163 4.74 -17.71 8.56
N GLU A 164 4.05 -16.73 7.94
CA GLU A 164 4.05 -15.33 8.39
C GLU A 164 3.59 -15.18 9.84
N ILE A 165 2.52 -15.89 10.23
CA ILE A 165 2.01 -15.85 11.61
C ILE A 165 3.05 -16.38 12.59
N ILE A 166 3.77 -17.45 12.22
CA ILE A 166 4.86 -17.98 13.05
C ILE A 166 6.04 -17.01 13.11
N ASP A 167 6.47 -16.46 11.97
CA ASP A 167 7.57 -15.49 11.91
C ASP A 167 7.30 -14.25 12.78
N ASP A 168 6.08 -13.72 12.72
CA ASP A 168 5.65 -12.59 13.56
C ASP A 168 5.69 -12.92 15.06
N GLU A 169 5.38 -14.15 15.46
CA GLU A 169 5.44 -14.57 16.87
C GLU A 169 6.88 -14.80 17.33
N ILE A 170 7.69 -15.46 16.52
CA ILE A 170 9.10 -15.75 16.84
C ILE A 170 9.90 -14.46 17.00
N LYS A 171 9.65 -13.44 16.17
CA LYS A 171 10.32 -12.13 16.27
C LYS A 171 10.12 -11.39 17.59
N LYS A 172 9.11 -11.76 18.39
CA LYS A 172 8.82 -11.09 19.67
C LYS A 172 9.74 -11.56 20.81
N GLY A 173 10.45 -12.67 20.61
CA GLY A 173 11.32 -13.25 21.63
C GLY A 173 12.69 -13.62 21.06
N ASP A 174 13.63 -13.87 21.98
CA ASP A 174 14.92 -14.46 21.65
C ASP A 174 14.92 -15.92 22.13
N TYR A 175 14.51 -16.81 21.23
CA TYR A 175 14.37 -18.23 21.53
C TYR A 175 15.65 -18.98 21.15
N LYS A 176 16.38 -19.47 22.16
CA LYS A 176 17.60 -20.28 21.96
C LYS A 176 17.31 -21.69 21.47
N GLU A 177 16.16 -22.23 21.86
CA GLU A 177 15.67 -23.55 21.46
C GLU A 177 14.15 -23.49 21.33
N LEU A 178 13.60 -24.19 20.33
CA LEU A 178 12.18 -24.24 20.06
C LEU A 178 11.74 -25.70 19.97
N THR A 179 10.75 -26.06 20.79
CA THR A 179 10.03 -27.34 20.65
C THR A 179 8.67 -27.07 20.03
N ILE A 180 8.42 -27.68 18.87
CA ILE A 180 7.17 -27.50 18.12
C ILE A 180 6.35 -28.78 18.22
N LEU A 181 5.10 -28.67 18.65
CA LEU A 181 4.14 -29.77 18.74
C LEU A 181 3.04 -29.58 17.68
N ASP A 182 3.01 -30.45 16.68
CA ASP A 182 2.03 -30.41 15.58
C ASP A 182 0.92 -31.45 15.80
N PHE A 183 -0.20 -30.99 16.35
CA PHE A 183 -1.37 -31.84 16.61
C PHE A 183 -2.18 -32.06 15.33
N GLY A 184 -2.46 -33.32 15.01
CA GLY A 184 -3.27 -33.66 13.83
C GLY A 184 -2.53 -33.45 12.50
N CYS A 185 -1.20 -33.58 12.51
CA CYS A 185 -0.33 -33.27 11.37
C CYS A 185 -0.66 -34.05 10.08
N GLY A 186 -1.37 -35.18 10.16
CA GLY A 186 -1.78 -35.97 9.00
C GLY A 186 -0.57 -36.41 8.17
N LYS A 187 -0.40 -35.83 6.98
CA LYS A 187 0.76 -36.08 6.10
C LYS A 187 1.98 -35.19 6.42
N SER A 188 1.94 -34.43 7.50
CA SER A 188 3.03 -33.62 8.05
C SER A 188 3.58 -32.54 7.12
N TYR A 189 2.82 -32.13 6.11
CA TYR A 189 3.29 -31.16 5.12
C TYR A 189 3.62 -29.80 5.74
N LEU A 190 2.77 -29.29 6.64
CA LEU A 190 3.06 -28.05 7.38
C LEU A 190 4.26 -28.21 8.30
N THR A 191 4.45 -29.39 8.89
CA THR A 191 5.63 -29.71 9.71
C THR A 191 6.92 -29.55 8.89
N PHE A 192 6.96 -30.13 7.68
CA PHE A 192 8.13 -30.02 6.80
C PHE A 192 8.35 -28.58 6.29
N ILE A 193 7.28 -27.86 5.98
CA ILE A 193 7.38 -26.46 5.58
C ILE A 193 7.93 -25.60 6.72
N LEU A 194 7.49 -25.86 7.95
CA LEU A 194 7.93 -25.14 9.13
C LEU A 194 9.39 -25.47 9.46
N TYR A 195 9.79 -26.74 9.32
CA TYR A 195 11.18 -27.16 9.40
C TYR A 195 12.05 -26.42 8.38
N TYR A 196 11.65 -26.43 7.09
CA TYR A 196 12.34 -25.71 6.03
C TYR A 196 12.47 -24.22 6.36
N TYR A 197 11.41 -23.59 6.85
CA TYR A 197 11.45 -22.20 7.26
C TYR A 197 12.50 -21.94 8.36
N PHE A 198 12.50 -22.71 9.44
CA PHE A 198 13.45 -22.48 10.53
C PHE A 198 14.90 -22.78 10.12
N VAL A 199 15.12 -23.87 9.38
CA VAL A 199 16.47 -24.36 9.07
C VAL A 199 17.07 -23.67 7.85
N GLU A 200 16.32 -23.55 6.76
CA GLU A 200 16.84 -23.08 5.47
C GLU A 200 16.64 -21.57 5.25
N ILE A 201 15.70 -20.94 5.95
CA ILE A 201 15.41 -19.50 5.78
C ILE A 201 15.87 -18.69 6.99
N LYS A 202 15.56 -19.13 8.21
CA LYS A 202 15.74 -18.29 9.40
C LYS A 202 17.14 -18.38 10.03
N ILE A 203 17.77 -19.54 9.95
CA ILE A 203 19.13 -19.78 10.46
C ILE A 203 20.18 -19.51 9.35
N ALA A 204 19.77 -19.53 8.09
CA ALA A 204 20.61 -19.21 6.93
C ALA A 204 20.97 -17.72 6.80
#